data_AF-A0A7X1TPR5-F1
#
_entry.id   AF-A0A7X1TPR5-F1
#
_cell.length_a   1.000
_cell.length_b   1.000
_cell.length_c   1.000
_cell.angle_alpha   90.00
_cell.angle_beta   90.00
_cell.angle_gamma   90.00
#
_symmetry.space_group_name_H-M   'P 1'
#
loop_
_entity.id
_entity.type
_entity.pdbx_description
1 polymer ?
#
loop_
_entity_poly.entity_id
_entity_poly.type
_entity_poly.pdbx_seq_one_letter_code
_entity_poly.pdbx_strand_id
1 'polypeptide(L)'
;MALDVSVETSPNMLNSDLIQQFSMSSLTFQAIGPDGVTSNAGTDSTATLFCLDDSVLLPGNIGPGEKAQGLVLLDVENPSGILIYEDFWTDSAWEYAY
;
A
#
# COMPACT_ATOMS: atom_id res chain seq x y z
N MET A 1 -7.70 6.99 -6.62
CA MET A 1 -6.33 7.03 -7.20
C MET A 1 -5.84 5.60 -7.45
N ALA A 2 -4.95 5.40 -8.43
CA ALA A 2 -4.21 4.16 -8.62
C ALA A 2 -2.71 4.42 -8.48
N LEU A 3 -2.06 3.72 -7.55
CA LEU A 3 -0.61 3.75 -7.38
C LEU A 3 0.00 2.51 -8.06
N ASP A 4 0.89 2.71 -9.03
CA ASP A 4 1.66 1.61 -9.66
C ASP A 4 2.89 1.33 -8.80
N VAL A 5 2.97 0.12 -8.29
CA VAL A 5 4.00 -0.29 -7.34
C VAL A 5 4.78 -1.48 -7.89
N SER A 6 6.11 -1.39 -7.82
CA SER A 6 7.01 -2.53 -8.01
C SER A 6 7.73 -2.80 -6.68
N VAL A 7 7.65 -4.04 -6.20
CA VAL A 7 8.26 -4.49 -4.95
C VAL A 7 9.25 -5.62 -5.25
N GLU A 8 10.39 -5.57 -4.58
CA GLU A 8 11.36 -6.67 -4.52
C GLU A 8 11.75 -6.90 -3.06
N THR A 9 11.49 -8.10 -2.54
CA THR A 9 11.87 -8.46 -1.17
C THR A 9 13.23 -9.16 -1.16
N SER A 10 13.99 -8.97 -0.08
CA SER A 10 15.25 -9.69 0.10
C SER A 10 14.97 -11.18 0.36
N PRO A 11 15.81 -12.11 -0.14
CA PRO A 11 15.76 -13.51 0.27
C PRO A 11 15.95 -13.72 1.79
N ASN A 12 16.57 -12.74 2.46
CA ASN A 12 16.77 -12.70 3.91
C ASN A 12 15.80 -11.72 4.60
N MET A 13 14.70 -11.33 3.95
CA MET A 13 13.63 -10.56 4.59
C MET A 13 13.24 -11.27 5.89
N LEU A 14 13.12 -10.49 6.98
CA LEU A 14 12.92 -11.00 8.35
C LEU A 14 11.86 -12.10 8.35
N ASN A 15 12.34 -13.34 8.41
CA ASN A 15 11.52 -14.53 8.52
C ASN A 15 11.54 -14.91 9.98
N SER A 16 10.62 -14.33 10.74
CA SER A 16 10.36 -14.73 12.13
C SER A 16 9.07 -15.51 12.16
N ASP A 17 8.79 -16.21 13.27
CA ASP A 17 7.51 -16.92 13.44
C ASP A 17 6.29 -15.98 13.28
N LEU A 18 6.48 -14.66 13.39
CA LEU A 18 5.44 -13.63 13.32
C LEU A 18 5.40 -12.86 12.00
N ILE A 19 6.50 -12.81 11.24
CA ILE A 19 6.65 -12.02 10.01
C ILE A 19 7.15 -12.95 8.92
N GLN A 20 6.31 -13.24 7.94
CA GLN A 20 6.65 -14.13 6.83
C GLN A 20 6.53 -13.47 5.46
N GLN A 21 6.00 -12.25 5.40
CA GLN A 21 5.64 -11.60 4.14
C GLN A 21 5.58 -10.08 4.28
N PHE A 22 5.89 -9.39 3.19
CA PHE A 22 5.60 -7.98 3.00
C PHE A 22 4.14 -7.83 2.57
N SER A 23 3.47 -6.76 3.02
CA SER A 23 2.11 -6.44 2.61
C SER A 23 1.96 -4.95 2.35
N MET A 24 1.36 -4.63 1.21
CA MET A 24 0.96 -3.27 0.85
C MET A 24 -0.40 -3.38 0.16
N SER A 25 -1.39 -2.67 0.70
CA SER A 25 -2.75 -2.64 0.16
C SER A 25 -3.42 -1.32 0.53
N SER A 26 -4.65 -1.07 0.07
CA SER A 26 -5.37 0.14 0.47
C SER A 26 -5.53 0.28 1.98
N LEU A 27 -5.53 -0.82 2.74
CA LEU A 27 -5.67 -0.79 4.20
C LEU A 27 -4.42 -0.26 4.93
N THR A 28 -3.27 -0.20 4.24
CA THR A 28 -1.99 0.19 4.85
C THR A 28 -1.60 1.64 4.55
N PHE A 29 -2.49 2.40 3.91
CA PHE A 29 -2.23 3.78 3.52
C PHE A 29 -3.09 4.76 4.32
N GLN A 30 -2.45 5.85 4.73
CA GLN A 30 -3.11 7.05 5.25
C GLN A 30 -2.96 8.18 4.23
N ALA A 31 -4.04 8.92 3.98
CA ALA A 31 -4.00 10.10 3.13
C ALA A 31 -3.90 11.40 3.95
N ILE A 32 -3.07 12.32 3.49
CA ILE A 32 -2.97 13.70 3.96
C ILE A 32 -3.36 14.62 2.80
N GLY A 33 -4.33 15.51 3.04
CA GLY A 33 -4.81 16.48 2.06
C GLY A 33 -3.79 17.58 1.74
N PRO A 34 -4.04 18.40 0.71
CA PRO A 34 -3.13 19.48 0.31
C PRO A 34 -3.04 20.62 1.34
N ASP A 35 -4.00 20.69 2.27
CA ASP A 35 -4.01 21.58 3.43
C ASP A 35 -3.19 21.03 4.62
N GLY A 36 -2.59 19.84 4.48
CA GLY A 36 -1.82 19.17 5.52
C GLY A 36 -2.68 18.42 6.54
N VAL A 37 -3.98 18.27 6.30
CA VAL A 37 -4.88 17.56 7.22
C VAL A 37 -4.96 16.08 6.85
N THR A 38 -4.70 15.21 7.82
CA THR A 38 -4.90 13.76 7.69
C THR A 38 -6.38 13.45 7.51
N SER A 39 -6.72 12.68 6.47
CA SER A 39 -8.10 12.24 6.22
C SER A 39 -8.57 11.31 7.34
N ASN A 40 -9.83 11.47 7.75
CA ASN A 40 -10.48 10.54 8.68
C ASN A 40 -11.08 9.34 7.95
N ALA A 41 -11.19 9.39 6.62
CA ALA A 41 -11.61 8.25 5.82
C ALA A 41 -10.42 7.31 5.62
N GLY A 42 -10.67 6.00 5.70
CA GLY A 42 -9.72 5.01 5.23
C GLY A 42 -9.50 5.16 3.73
N THR A 43 -8.32 4.77 3.25
CA THR A 43 -8.06 4.75 1.80
C THR A 43 -8.57 3.47 1.14
N ASP A 44 -9.16 2.56 1.92
CA ASP A 44 -9.96 1.45 1.45
C ASP A 44 -11.45 1.80 1.31
N SER A 45 -12.09 1.24 0.29
CA SER A 45 -13.54 1.28 0.11
C SER A 45 -14.01 0.06 -0.68
N THR A 46 -15.32 -0.17 -0.78
CA THR A 46 -15.85 -1.23 -1.64
C THR A 46 -15.37 -1.07 -3.09
N ALA A 47 -15.17 0.18 -3.54
CA ALA A 47 -14.62 0.43 -4.87
C ALA A 47 -13.14 0.02 -4.95
N THR A 48 -12.30 0.32 -3.96
CA THR A 48 -10.89 -0.08 -4.06
C THR A 48 -10.70 -1.59 -3.98
N LEU A 49 -11.57 -2.29 -3.25
CA LEU A 49 -11.47 -3.73 -3.05
C LEU A 49 -12.03 -4.57 -4.20
N PHE A 50 -12.99 -4.04 -4.99
CA PHE A 50 -13.73 -4.86 -5.98
C PHE A 50 -13.93 -4.20 -7.35
N CYS A 51 -13.36 -3.02 -7.61
CA CYS A 51 -13.55 -2.33 -8.90
C CYS A 51 -12.71 -2.92 -10.04
N LEU A 52 -11.56 -3.53 -9.73
CA LEU A 52 -10.65 -4.10 -10.73
C LEU A 52 -10.49 -5.60 -10.54
N ASP A 53 -10.09 -6.28 -11.61
CA ASP A 53 -9.67 -7.67 -11.56
C ASP A 53 -8.43 -7.85 -10.68
N ASP A 54 -8.41 -8.87 -9.83
CA ASP A 54 -7.28 -9.16 -8.94
C ASP A 54 -5.94 -9.30 -9.68
N SER A 55 -5.96 -9.72 -10.96
CA SER A 55 -4.75 -9.89 -11.77
C SER A 55 -4.01 -8.59 -12.08
N VAL A 56 -4.64 -7.42 -11.92
CA VAL A 56 -3.98 -6.12 -12.10
C VAL A 56 -3.59 -5.47 -10.77
N LEU A 57 -4.09 -5.99 -9.65
CA LEU A 57 -3.79 -5.48 -8.32
C LEU A 57 -2.46 -6.03 -7.82
N LEU A 58 -1.79 -5.26 -6.97
CA LEU A 58 -0.61 -5.75 -6.25
C LEU A 58 -1.05 -6.91 -5.34
N PRO A 59 -0.33 -8.05 -5.32
CA PRO A 59 -0.65 -9.14 -4.41
C PRO A 59 -0.51 -8.65 -2.96
N GLY A 60 -1.52 -8.97 -2.14
CA GLY A 60 -1.54 -8.52 -0.74
C GLY A 60 -0.45 -9.14 0.14
N ASN A 61 0.16 -10.24 -0.30
CA ASN A 61 1.21 -10.97 0.40
C ASN A 61 2.37 -11.22 -0.56
N ILE A 62 3.54 -10.71 -0.22
CA ILE A 62 4.77 -10.85 -1.02
C ILE A 62 5.84 -11.50 -0.13
N GLY A 63 6.20 -12.73 -0.45
CA GLY A 63 7.12 -13.55 0.33
C GLY A 63 8.59 -13.15 0.17
N PRO A 64 9.53 -13.80 0.89
CA PRO A 64 10.97 -13.52 0.77
C PRO A 64 11.55 -13.88 -0.60
N GLY A 65 12.34 -12.97 -1.19
CA GLY A 65 12.99 -13.15 -2.48
C GLY A 65 12.05 -13.03 -3.68
N GLU A 66 10.84 -12.52 -3.48
CA GLU A 66 9.83 -12.35 -4.52
C GLU A 66 9.91 -10.98 -5.17
N LYS A 67 9.45 -10.92 -6.41
CA LYS A 67 9.22 -9.69 -7.16
C LYS A 67 7.75 -9.63 -7.52
N ALA A 68 7.11 -8.52 -7.20
CA ALA A 68 5.71 -8.28 -7.51
C ALA A 68 5.53 -6.89 -8.11
N GLN A 69 4.58 -6.78 -9.04
CA GLN A 69 4.15 -5.51 -9.58
C GLN A 69 2.63 -5.52 -9.72
N GLY A 70 2.01 -4.39 -9.44
CA GLY A 70 0.58 -4.21 -9.61
C GLY A 70 0.11 -2.87 -9.07
N LEU A 71 -1.19 -2.66 -9.16
CA LEU A 71 -1.84 -1.45 -8.68
C LEU A 71 -2.27 -1.59 -7.21
N VAL A 72 -2.07 -0.53 -6.44
CA VAL A 72 -2.80 -0.29 -5.21
C VAL A 72 -3.84 0.79 -5.48
N LEU A 73 -5.12 0.40 -5.44
CA LEU A 73 -6.22 1.33 -5.57
C LEU A 73 -6.53 1.99 -4.23
N LEU A 74 -6.64 3.31 -4.23
CA LEU A 74 -6.83 4.12 -3.03
C LEU A 74 -8.00 5.05 -3.22
N ASP A 75 -8.94 5.05 -2.28
CA ASP A 75 -10.03 6.01 -2.21
C ASP A 75 -9.53 7.24 -1.47
N VAL A 76 -9.50 8.38 -2.14
CA VAL A 76 -8.96 9.63 -1.57
C VAL A 76 -9.91 10.76 -1.88
N GLU A 77 -10.16 11.60 -0.87
CA GLU A 77 -11.13 12.69 -0.95
C GLU A 77 -10.65 13.83 -1.86
N ASN A 78 -9.33 14.00 -1.96
CA ASN A 78 -8.69 15.08 -2.71
C ASN A 78 -7.98 14.55 -3.96
N PRO A 79 -7.92 15.34 -5.04
CA PRO A 79 -7.20 14.96 -6.26
C PRO A 79 -5.68 15.05 -6.11
N SER A 80 -5.18 15.65 -5.02
CA SER A 80 -3.76 15.77 -4.72
C SER A 80 -3.50 15.71 -3.22
N GLY A 81 -2.31 15.28 -2.81
CA GLY A 81 -1.92 15.21 -1.41
C GLY A 81 -0.67 14.37 -1.18
N ILE A 82 -0.54 13.82 0.02
CA ILE A 82 0.52 12.87 0.38
C ILE A 82 -0.13 11.57 0.87
N LEU A 83 0.31 10.45 0.33
CA LEU A 83 0.02 9.12 0.84
C LEU A 83 1.17 8.68 1.73
N ILE A 84 0.84 8.24 2.93
CA ILE A 84 1.79 7.63 3.86
C ILE A 84 1.53 6.13 3.86
N TYR A 85 2.54 5.36 3.48
CA TYR A 85 2.58 3.91 3.69
C TYR A 85 3.48 3.62 4.88
N GLU A 86 2.96 2.92 5.87
CA GLU A 86 3.73 2.39 6.98
C GLU A 86 3.75 0.87 6.87
N ASP A 87 4.94 0.29 6.81
CA ASP A 87 5.05 -1.16 6.89
C ASP A 87 4.76 -1.59 8.32
N PHE A 88 3.72 -2.41 8.50
CA PHE A 88 3.27 -2.85 9.82
C PHE A 88 4.36 -3.56 10.63
N TRP A 89 5.34 -4.16 9.95
CA TRP A 89 6.35 -5.01 10.59
C TRP A 89 7.68 -4.32 10.84
N THR A 90 7.88 -3.13 10.30
CA THR A 90 9.14 -2.39 10.43
C THR A 90 8.87 -0.95 10.80
N ASP A 91 9.87 -0.25 11.36
CA ASP A 91 9.75 1.20 11.58
C ASP A 91 9.95 2.01 10.27
N SER A 92 9.65 1.39 9.12
CA SER A 92 9.85 1.99 7.80
C SER A 92 8.54 2.58 7.30
N ALA A 93 8.62 3.81 6.80
CA ALA A 93 7.51 4.50 6.18
C ALA A 93 7.96 5.19 4.89
N TRP A 94 7.02 5.37 3.97
CA TRP A 94 7.22 6.01 2.68
C TRP A 94 6.12 7.03 2.40
N GLU A 95 6.51 8.13 1.79
CA GLU A 95 5.59 9.19 1.38
C GLU A 95 5.52 9.26 -0.14
N TYR A 96 4.30 9.33 -0.68
CA TYR A 96 4.05 9.47 -2.11
C TYR A 96 3.19 10.69 -2.35
N ALA A 97 3.74 11.68 -3.06
CA ALA A 97 2.95 12.78 -3.57
C ALA A 97 2.04 12.29 -4.69
N TYR A 98 0.80 12.75 -4.68
CA TYR A 98 -0.18 12.49 -5.73
C TYR A 98 -0.95 13.74 -6.12
#